data_AF-A0A8X6IPH3-F1
#
_entry.id   AF-A0A8X6IPH3-F1
#
_cell.length_a   1.000
_cell.length_b   1.000
_cell.length_c   1.000
_cell.angle_alpha   90.00
_cell.angle_beta   90.00
_cell.angle_gamma   90.00
#
_symmetry.space_group_name_H-M   'P 1'
#
loop_
_entity.id
_entity.type
_entity.pdbx_description
1 polymer ?
#
loop_
_entity_poly.entity_id
_entity_poly.type
_entity_poly.pdbx_seq_one_letter_code
_entity_poly.pdbx_strand_id
1 'polypeptide(L)'
;MERVIALCIYRSITKVHNQATNHESPTTKAYSLEFQEGPRWNRYSQLSDKYVTEDLINDNPDKSDEFFVKGILRAAKESIPREQVKKHLPFWNEFLDLLKSERNAARCRAENSHNIADRILLRKTQAKLKRAIIISKRTTYRSFAANLDFRTDGPRAHRFVSHLNNENSSQHWEPITANGKLLTRLTEATALSKNYAAISKLHITAKDRKLIFGPAPSPTEQGSLLLKMDFSYDELLLATNSMMKGKSTGPDGVLP
;
A
#
# COMPACT_ATOMS: atom_id res chain seq x y z
N MET A 1 47.10 -15.46 -32.45
CA MET A 1 46.11 -14.73 -31.61
C MET A 1 44.77 -15.44 -31.49
N GLU A 2 44.33 -16.21 -32.49
CA GLU A 2 43.03 -16.92 -32.48
C GLU A 2 42.88 -17.99 -31.38
N ARG A 3 43.97 -18.65 -30.98
CA ARG A 3 43.94 -19.66 -29.89
C ARG A 3 43.67 -19.07 -28.50
N VAL A 4 43.99 -17.80 -28.27
CA VAL A 4 43.76 -17.12 -26.98
C VAL A 4 42.30 -16.71 -26.85
N ILE A 5 41.68 -16.27 -27.96
CA ILE A 5 40.27 -15.90 -28.01
C ILE A 5 39.38 -17.14 -27.83
N ALA A 6 39.73 -18.26 -28.47
CA ALA A 6 39.02 -19.53 -28.28
C ALA A 6 39.09 -20.06 -26.83
N LEU A 7 40.25 -19.92 -26.17
CA LEU A 7 40.41 -20.28 -24.75
C LEU A 7 39.61 -19.36 -23.81
N CYS A 8 39.51 -18.06 -24.11
CA CYS A 8 38.69 -17.11 -23.33
C CYS A 8 37.19 -17.39 -23.46
N ILE A 9 36.72 -17.79 -24.65
CA ILE A 9 35.32 -18.16 -24.89
C ILE A 9 35.00 -19.50 -24.19
N TYR A 10 35.88 -20.49 -24.27
CA TYR A 10 35.68 -21.80 -23.63
C TYR A 10 35.70 -21.72 -22.09
N ARG A 11 36.56 -20.87 -21.51
CA ARG A 11 36.60 -20.61 -20.05
C ARG A 11 35.36 -19.87 -19.53
N SER A 12 34.74 -19.05 -20.39
CA SER A 12 33.50 -18.33 -20.05
C SER A 12 32.28 -19.25 -20.09
N ILE A 13 32.22 -20.16 -21.07
CA ILE A 13 31.13 -21.14 -21.21
C ILE A 13 31.17 -22.19 -20.08
N THR A 14 32.34 -22.68 -19.70
CA THR A 14 32.51 -23.65 -18.60
C THR A 14 32.21 -23.07 -17.20
N LYS A 15 32.42 -21.76 -16.97
CA LYS A 15 31.99 -21.10 -15.73
C LYS A 15 30.47 -20.98 -15.61
N VAL A 16 29.76 -20.79 -16.73
CA VAL A 16 28.30 -20.73 -16.77
C VAL A 16 27.67 -22.12 -16.60
N HIS A 17 28.32 -23.18 -17.09
CA HIS A 17 27.81 -24.55 -16.98
C HIS A 17 28.04 -25.19 -15.60
N ASN A 18 29.14 -24.89 -14.92
CA ASN A 18 29.45 -25.46 -13.59
C ASN A 18 28.75 -24.78 -12.41
N GLN A 19 28.03 -23.68 -12.63
CA GLN A 19 27.13 -23.09 -11.62
C GLN A 19 25.72 -23.71 -11.65
N ALA A 20 25.41 -24.55 -12.64
CA ALA A 20 24.09 -25.14 -12.84
C ALA A 20 23.91 -26.53 -12.19
N THR A 21 24.96 -27.16 -11.64
CA THR A 21 24.92 -28.59 -11.27
C THR A 21 25.21 -28.94 -9.81
N ASN A 22 25.36 -27.97 -8.90
CA ASN A 22 25.53 -28.26 -7.47
C ASN A 22 24.66 -27.36 -6.58
N HIS A 23 23.35 -27.54 -6.66
CA HIS A 23 22.43 -27.22 -5.56
C HIS A 23 21.27 -28.22 -5.59
N GLU A 24 21.49 -29.39 -4.98
CA GLU A 24 20.36 -30.10 -4.38
C GLU A 24 19.78 -29.17 -3.32
N SER A 25 18.63 -28.59 -3.67
CA SER A 25 17.91 -27.69 -2.79
C SER A 25 17.13 -28.53 -1.78
N PRO A 26 17.31 -28.33 -0.46
CA PRO A 26 16.46 -28.96 0.52
C PRO A 26 15.03 -28.48 0.28
N THR A 27 14.12 -29.45 0.20
CA THR A 27 12.68 -29.30 0.00
C THR A 27 12.09 -28.20 0.87
N THR A 28 12.07 -26.98 0.36
CA THR A 28 11.22 -25.90 0.82
C THR A 28 10.21 -25.71 -0.29
N LYS A 29 8.97 -26.15 -0.04
CA LYS A 29 7.80 -25.67 -0.77
C LYS A 29 7.64 -24.19 -0.44
N ALA A 30 8.53 -23.37 -1.02
CA ALA A 30 8.44 -21.94 -1.03
C ALA A 30 7.21 -21.60 -1.88
N TYR A 31 6.36 -20.74 -1.33
CA TYR A 31 5.34 -19.94 -2.01
C TYR A 31 5.54 -19.96 -3.53
N SER A 32 4.81 -20.84 -4.21
CA SER A 32 4.73 -20.86 -5.65
C SER A 32 3.96 -19.62 -6.07
N LEU A 33 4.71 -18.53 -6.25
CA LEU A 33 4.34 -17.46 -7.15
C LEU A 33 3.94 -18.15 -8.45
N GLU A 34 2.67 -18.07 -8.83
CA GLU A 34 2.24 -18.36 -10.19
C GLU A 34 3.02 -17.40 -11.09
N PHE A 35 4.14 -17.89 -11.60
CA PHE A 35 5.01 -17.15 -12.50
C PHE A 35 4.27 -17.16 -13.84
N GLN A 36 3.46 -16.12 -14.07
CA GLN A 36 2.86 -15.87 -15.37
C GLN A 36 4.00 -15.77 -16.40
N GLU A 37 3.81 -16.50 -17.49
CA GLU A 37 4.77 -16.87 -18.53
C GLU A 37 6.04 -16.00 -18.62
N GLY A 38 7.20 -16.64 -18.43
CA GLY A 38 8.50 -15.99 -18.56
C GLY A 38 8.75 -15.37 -19.95
N PRO A 39 9.86 -14.63 -20.12
CA PRO A 39 10.17 -13.94 -21.37
C PRO A 39 10.11 -14.88 -22.58
N ARG A 40 9.35 -14.50 -23.61
CA ARG A 40 9.24 -15.30 -24.84
C ARG A 40 10.43 -15.01 -25.75
N TRP A 41 11.60 -15.57 -25.42
CA TRP A 41 12.86 -15.32 -26.12
C TRP A 41 12.81 -15.59 -27.63
N ASN A 42 12.09 -16.64 -28.06
CA ASN A 42 11.89 -16.92 -29.48
C ASN A 42 11.15 -15.79 -30.20
N ARG A 43 10.16 -15.18 -29.53
CA ARG A 43 9.43 -14.03 -30.05
C ARG A 43 10.29 -12.77 -30.03
N TYR A 44 11.12 -12.60 -29.01
CA TYR A 44 12.09 -11.50 -28.96
C TYR A 44 13.05 -11.56 -30.15
N SER A 45 13.64 -12.74 -30.42
CA SER A 45 14.55 -12.94 -31.55
C SER A 45 13.89 -12.61 -32.89
N GLN A 46 12.68 -13.12 -33.13
CA GLN A 46 11.95 -12.82 -34.37
C GLN A 46 11.63 -11.32 -34.53
N LEU A 47 11.29 -10.64 -33.43
CA LEU A 47 10.99 -9.20 -33.45
C LEU A 47 12.26 -8.35 -33.55
N SER A 48 13.37 -8.76 -32.93
CA SER A 48 14.64 -8.06 -33.09
C SER A 48 15.10 -8.13 -34.54
N ASP A 49 15.04 -9.29 -35.16
CA ASP A 49 15.47 -9.47 -36.56
C ASP A 49 14.54 -8.69 -37.51
N LYS A 50 13.27 -8.55 -37.16
CA LYS A 50 12.31 -7.73 -37.91
C LYS A 50 12.51 -6.22 -37.74
N TYR A 51 12.88 -5.76 -36.55
CA TYR A 51 13.04 -4.33 -36.25
C TYR A 51 14.46 -3.82 -36.44
N VAL A 52 15.43 -4.72 -36.60
CA VAL A 52 16.83 -4.44 -36.87
C VAL A 52 17.13 -4.98 -38.28
N THR A 53 16.68 -4.24 -39.29
CA THR A 53 16.99 -4.50 -40.70
C THR A 53 18.14 -3.61 -41.18
N GLU A 54 18.85 -4.03 -42.23
CA GLU A 54 19.97 -3.27 -42.81
C GLU A 54 19.55 -1.89 -43.33
N ASP A 55 18.25 -1.69 -43.62
CA ASP A 55 17.65 -0.42 -44.06
C ASP A 55 17.69 0.70 -43.00
N LEU A 56 18.13 0.41 -41.76
CA LEU A 56 18.29 1.38 -40.67
C LEU A 56 19.61 2.17 -40.76
N ILE A 57 20.49 1.81 -41.68
CA ILE A 57 21.75 2.52 -41.92
C ILE A 57 21.43 3.82 -42.67
N ASN A 58 21.35 4.91 -41.90
CA ASN A 58 21.24 6.27 -42.41
C ASN A 58 22.64 6.88 -42.57
N ASP A 59 22.77 7.89 -43.44
CA ASP A 59 24.02 8.66 -43.65
C ASP A 59 24.56 9.30 -42.36
N ASN A 60 23.67 9.52 -41.38
CA ASN A 60 24.05 9.98 -40.05
C ASN A 60 24.15 8.80 -39.06
N PRO A 61 25.34 8.48 -38.55
CA PRO A 61 25.56 7.35 -37.65
C PRO A 61 24.79 7.48 -36.32
N ASP A 62 24.60 8.70 -35.80
CA ASP A 62 23.88 8.92 -34.54
C ASP A 62 22.40 8.56 -34.66
N LYS A 63 21.80 8.83 -35.82
CA LYS A 63 20.40 8.47 -36.10
C LYS A 63 20.25 6.96 -36.24
N SER A 64 21.21 6.32 -36.90
CA SER A 64 21.26 4.87 -37.07
C SER A 64 21.32 4.15 -35.72
N ASP A 65 22.15 4.65 -34.78
CA ASP A 65 22.23 4.13 -33.41
C ASP A 65 20.91 4.33 -32.63
N GLU A 66 20.30 5.53 -32.73
CA GLU A 66 19.02 5.79 -32.07
C GLU A 66 17.90 4.86 -32.58
N PHE A 67 17.85 4.61 -33.89
CA PHE A 67 16.87 3.70 -34.48
C PHE A 67 17.12 2.24 -34.08
N PHE A 68 18.38 1.81 -34.03
CA PHE A 68 18.78 0.49 -33.56
C PHE A 68 18.33 0.25 -32.11
N VAL A 69 18.66 1.19 -31.21
CA VAL A 69 18.25 1.12 -29.80
C VAL A 69 16.73 1.10 -29.66
N LYS A 70 16.01 1.93 -30.41
CA LYS A 70 14.53 1.92 -30.42
C LYS A 70 13.95 0.60 -30.92
N GLY A 71 14.56 -0.01 -31.94
CA GLY A 71 14.16 -1.30 -32.48
C GLY A 71 14.27 -2.42 -31.43
N ILE A 72 15.42 -2.50 -30.76
CA ILE A 72 15.66 -3.44 -29.66
C ILE A 72 14.68 -3.22 -28.51
N LEU A 73 14.50 -1.97 -28.08
CA LEU A 73 13.58 -1.63 -27.00
C LEU A 73 12.12 -1.95 -27.34
N ARG A 74 11.74 -1.83 -28.62
CA ARG A 74 10.41 -2.21 -29.11
C ARG A 74 10.22 -3.72 -29.10
N ALA A 75 11.17 -4.48 -29.63
CA ALA A 75 11.18 -5.94 -29.56
C ALA A 75 11.06 -6.43 -28.10
N ALA A 76 11.83 -5.83 -27.19
CA ALA A 76 11.82 -6.16 -25.78
C ALA A 76 10.46 -5.85 -25.12
N LYS A 77 9.85 -4.70 -25.42
CA LYS A 77 8.53 -4.33 -24.87
C LYS A 77 7.41 -5.28 -25.28
N GLU A 78 7.47 -5.83 -26.48
CA GLU A 78 6.42 -6.70 -27.03
C GLU A 78 6.59 -8.19 -26.67
N SER A 79 7.82 -8.64 -26.43
CA SER A 79 8.15 -10.04 -26.14
C SER A 79 8.35 -10.35 -24.66
N ILE A 80 8.74 -9.34 -23.88
CA ILE A 80 8.92 -9.44 -22.44
C ILE A 80 7.69 -8.80 -21.79
N PRO A 81 6.77 -9.61 -21.22
CA PRO A 81 5.61 -9.06 -20.55
C PRO A 81 6.09 -8.15 -19.41
N ARG A 82 5.85 -6.84 -19.54
CA ARG A 82 6.07 -5.86 -18.48
C ARG A 82 4.91 -5.92 -17.50
N GLU A 83 4.74 -7.04 -16.83
CA GLU A 83 3.82 -7.06 -15.70
C GLU A 83 4.39 -6.16 -14.62
N GLN A 84 3.61 -5.18 -14.18
CA GLN A 84 3.84 -4.61 -12.87
C GLN A 84 3.73 -5.78 -11.91
N VAL A 85 4.86 -6.21 -11.35
CA VAL A 85 4.88 -7.18 -10.26
C VAL A 85 3.93 -6.63 -9.23
N LYS A 86 2.73 -7.22 -9.12
CA LYS A 86 1.78 -6.83 -8.10
C LYS A 86 2.56 -6.97 -6.80
N LYS A 87 2.70 -5.87 -6.05
CA LYS A 87 3.34 -5.88 -4.74
C LYS A 87 2.46 -6.75 -3.84
N HIS A 88 2.67 -8.04 -3.90
CA HIS A 88 1.87 -9.02 -3.21
C HIS A 88 2.32 -9.00 -1.76
N LEU A 89 1.44 -8.54 -0.87
CA LEU A 89 1.71 -8.62 0.56
C LEU A 89 1.84 -10.11 0.92
N PRO A 90 2.81 -10.50 1.75
CA PRO A 90 3.10 -11.93 2.01
C PRO A 90 1.91 -12.69 2.61
N PHE A 91 0.97 -11.98 3.25
CA PHE A 91 -0.24 -12.53 3.86
C PHE A 91 -1.49 -12.42 2.98
N TRP A 92 -1.38 -11.79 1.81
CA TRP A 92 -2.51 -11.66 0.91
C TRP A 92 -2.76 -12.99 0.20
N ASN A 93 -4.02 -13.32 -0.06
CA ASN A 93 -4.41 -14.53 -0.76
C ASN A 93 -5.74 -14.31 -1.49
N GLU A 94 -6.08 -15.22 -2.39
CA GLU A 94 -7.31 -15.13 -3.18
C GLU A 94 -8.58 -15.06 -2.32
N PHE A 95 -8.57 -15.73 -1.17
CA PHE A 95 -9.66 -15.66 -0.20
C PHE A 95 -9.87 -14.24 0.35
N LEU A 96 -8.79 -13.51 0.64
CA LEU A 96 -8.86 -12.11 1.04
C LEU A 96 -9.32 -11.20 -0.09
N ASP A 97 -8.98 -11.51 -1.35
CA ASP A 97 -9.51 -10.79 -2.51
C ASP A 97 -11.01 -10.98 -2.67
N LEU A 98 -11.50 -12.20 -2.48
CA LEU A 98 -12.95 -12.48 -2.46
C LEU A 98 -13.65 -11.65 -1.38
N LEU A 99 -13.14 -11.68 -0.14
CA LEU A 99 -13.73 -10.90 0.96
C LEU A 99 -13.63 -9.38 0.74
N LYS A 100 -12.56 -8.91 0.10
CA LYS A 100 -12.41 -7.50 -0.28
C LYS A 100 -13.44 -7.11 -1.33
N SER A 101 -13.69 -7.97 -2.31
CA SER A 101 -14.73 -7.79 -3.32
C SER A 101 -16.13 -7.76 -2.69
N GLU A 102 -16.45 -8.70 -1.80
CA GLU A 102 -17.71 -8.71 -1.02
C GLU A 102 -17.93 -7.39 -0.26
N ARG A 103 -16.89 -6.93 0.45
CA ARG A 103 -16.93 -5.66 1.19
C ARG A 103 -17.12 -4.46 0.26
N ASN A 104 -16.45 -4.46 -0.90
CA ASN A 104 -16.58 -3.38 -1.88
C ASN A 104 -18.00 -3.32 -2.46
N ALA A 105 -18.58 -4.47 -2.82
CA ALA A 105 -19.97 -4.54 -3.27
C ALA A 105 -20.95 -4.06 -2.19
N ALA A 106 -20.72 -4.44 -0.92
CA ALA A 106 -21.52 -3.96 0.21
C ALA A 106 -21.37 -2.44 0.43
N ARG A 107 -20.18 -1.86 0.18
CA ARG A 107 -19.97 -0.41 0.23
C ARG A 107 -20.79 0.29 -0.85
N CYS A 108 -20.65 -0.12 -2.11
CA CYS A 108 -21.38 0.50 -3.22
C CYS A 108 -22.90 0.46 -2.96
N ARG A 109 -23.42 -0.66 -2.43
CA ARG A 109 -24.82 -0.74 -2.02
C ARG A 109 -25.17 0.25 -0.92
N ALA A 110 -24.37 0.35 0.15
CA ALA A 110 -24.63 1.25 1.28
C ALA A 110 -24.41 2.74 0.96
N GLU A 111 -23.66 3.08 -0.09
CA GLU A 111 -23.50 4.45 -0.59
C GLU A 111 -24.71 4.87 -1.45
N ASN A 112 -25.23 3.94 -2.25
CA ASN A 112 -26.39 4.19 -3.11
C ASN A 112 -27.73 4.09 -2.33
N SER A 113 -27.77 3.22 -1.33
CA SER A 113 -28.94 2.96 -0.48
C SER A 113 -28.82 3.72 0.83
N HIS A 114 -29.85 4.46 1.21
CA HIS A 114 -29.94 5.11 2.52
C HIS A 114 -30.47 4.16 3.62
N ASN A 115 -30.53 2.85 3.35
CA ASN A 115 -31.08 1.85 4.27
C ASN A 115 -30.07 1.46 5.37
N ILE A 116 -30.58 1.29 6.59
CA ILE A 116 -29.83 0.82 7.75
C ILE A 116 -29.33 -0.62 7.54
N ALA A 117 -30.11 -1.48 6.88
CA ALA A 117 -29.74 -2.87 6.63
C ALA A 117 -28.43 -2.99 5.82
N ASP A 118 -28.25 -2.15 4.80
CA ASP A 118 -27.05 -2.14 3.96
C ASP A 118 -25.82 -1.64 4.74
N ARG A 119 -26.00 -0.65 5.63
CA ARG A 119 -24.95 -0.21 6.55
C ARG A 119 -24.54 -1.31 7.53
N ILE A 120 -25.48 -2.09 8.04
CA ILE A 120 -25.19 -3.25 8.89
C ILE A 120 -24.41 -4.30 8.10
N LEU A 121 -24.80 -4.58 6.85
CA LEU A 121 -24.10 -5.52 5.99
C LEU A 121 -22.65 -5.07 5.69
N LEU A 122 -22.45 -3.77 5.42
CA LEU A 122 -21.12 -3.20 5.25
C LEU A 122 -20.26 -3.41 6.51
N ARG A 123 -20.79 -3.12 7.70
CA ARG A 123 -20.08 -3.35 8.97
C ARG A 123 -19.72 -4.82 9.16
N LYS A 124 -20.64 -5.75 8.86
CA LYS A 124 -20.42 -7.20 8.95
C LYS A 124 -19.30 -7.67 8.01
N THR A 125 -19.38 -7.30 6.73
CA THR A 125 -18.38 -7.68 5.71
C THR A 125 -17.01 -7.06 6.01
N GLN A 126 -16.98 -5.82 6.50
CA GLN A 126 -15.74 -5.17 6.95
C GLN A 126 -15.11 -5.88 8.15
N ALA A 127 -15.91 -6.28 9.15
CA ALA A 127 -15.42 -7.04 10.30
C ALA A 127 -14.88 -8.42 9.88
N LYS A 128 -15.59 -9.12 8.98
CA LYS A 128 -15.16 -10.41 8.40
C LYS A 128 -13.81 -10.29 7.72
N LEU A 129 -13.63 -9.28 6.85
CA LEU A 129 -12.37 -9.01 6.16
C LEU A 129 -11.24 -8.68 7.16
N LYS A 130 -11.48 -7.80 8.13
CA LYS A 130 -10.47 -7.45 9.15
C LYS A 130 -10.00 -8.67 9.93
N ARG A 131 -10.94 -9.52 10.38
CA ARG A 131 -10.62 -10.76 11.09
C ARG A 131 -9.77 -11.70 10.22
N ALA A 132 -10.18 -11.90 8.97
CA ALA A 132 -9.44 -12.76 8.04
C ALA A 132 -8.01 -12.25 7.79
N ILE A 133 -7.82 -10.93 7.64
CA ILE A 133 -6.50 -10.31 7.49
C ILE A 133 -5.64 -10.58 8.73
N ILE A 134 -6.17 -10.40 9.94
CA ILE A 134 -5.43 -10.65 11.18
C ILE A 134 -4.99 -12.12 11.27
N ILE A 135 -5.90 -13.05 10.94
CA ILE A 135 -5.59 -14.48 10.93
C ILE A 135 -4.48 -14.77 9.92
N SER A 136 -4.61 -14.27 8.68
CA SER A 136 -3.63 -14.50 7.63
C SER A 136 -2.24 -13.95 8.00
N LYS A 137 -2.18 -12.73 8.55
CA LYS A 137 -0.92 -12.14 9.07
C LYS A 137 -0.29 -13.04 10.12
N ARG A 138 -1.08 -13.51 11.11
CA ARG A 138 -0.60 -14.40 12.17
C ARG A 138 -0.09 -15.74 11.64
N THR A 139 -0.81 -16.35 10.69
CA THR A 139 -0.38 -17.62 10.08
C THR A 139 0.92 -17.42 9.30
N THR A 140 1.02 -16.37 8.49
CA THR A 140 2.27 -16.09 7.76
C THR A 140 3.43 -15.77 8.68
N TYR A 141 3.19 -15.05 9.79
CA TYR A 141 4.22 -14.77 10.77
C TYR A 141 4.71 -16.06 11.45
N ARG A 142 3.80 -16.95 11.84
CA ARG A 142 4.16 -18.26 12.41
C ARG A 142 4.98 -19.10 11.45
N SER A 143 4.57 -19.17 10.18
CA SER A 143 5.32 -19.91 9.15
C SER A 143 6.69 -19.28 8.90
N PHE A 144 6.82 -17.95 8.95
CA PHE A 144 8.10 -17.27 8.82
C PHE A 144 9.01 -17.53 10.03
N ALA A 145 8.48 -17.38 11.24
CA ALA A 145 9.22 -17.61 12.48
C ALA A 145 9.72 -19.06 12.61
N ALA A 146 8.95 -20.04 12.13
CA ALA A 146 9.36 -21.44 12.11
C ALA A 146 10.58 -21.73 11.22
N ASN A 147 10.82 -20.89 10.21
CA ASN A 147 11.91 -21.05 9.24
C ASN A 147 13.04 -19.99 9.43
N LEU A 148 13.02 -19.24 10.53
CA LEU A 148 13.93 -18.13 10.75
C LEU A 148 15.22 -18.61 11.42
N ASP A 149 16.37 -18.34 10.82
CA ASP A 149 17.67 -18.45 11.49
C ASP A 149 18.04 -17.12 12.14
N PHE A 150 18.09 -17.09 13.48
CA PHE A 150 18.38 -15.89 14.26
C PHE A 150 19.78 -15.33 14.02
N ARG A 151 20.74 -16.13 13.54
CA ARG A 151 22.13 -15.70 13.35
C ARG A 151 22.34 -14.93 12.05
N THR A 152 21.60 -15.28 11.00
CA THR A 152 21.80 -14.75 9.65
C THR A 152 20.67 -13.81 9.22
N ASP A 153 19.44 -14.07 9.67
CA ASP A 153 18.24 -13.50 9.04
C ASP A 153 17.71 -12.24 9.75
N GLY A 154 18.49 -11.59 10.61
CA GLY A 154 18.09 -10.35 11.30
C GLY A 154 17.54 -9.25 10.36
N PRO A 155 18.27 -8.87 9.29
CA PRO A 155 17.78 -7.89 8.31
C PRO A 155 16.53 -8.36 7.57
N ARG A 156 16.41 -9.67 7.30
CA ARG A 156 15.27 -10.28 6.62
C ARG A 156 14.01 -10.25 7.50
N ALA A 157 14.17 -10.56 8.79
CA ALA A 157 13.11 -10.49 9.80
C ALA A 157 12.58 -9.06 9.94
N HIS A 158 13.48 -8.08 10.05
CA HIS A 158 13.09 -6.67 10.12
C HIS A 158 12.27 -6.25 8.89
N ARG A 159 12.75 -6.55 7.67
CA ARG A 159 11.99 -6.27 6.44
C ARG A 159 10.63 -6.96 6.46
N PHE A 160 10.57 -8.23 6.83
CA PHE A 160 9.33 -9.00 6.85
C PHE A 160 8.29 -8.40 7.80
N VAL A 161 8.70 -8.01 9.01
CA VAL A 161 7.81 -7.36 10.00
C VAL A 161 7.28 -6.02 9.46
N SER A 162 8.14 -5.18 8.87
CA SER A 162 7.69 -3.91 8.28
C SER A 162 6.72 -4.12 7.11
N HIS A 163 6.89 -5.17 6.29
CA HIS A 163 5.92 -5.54 5.25
C HIS A 163 4.60 -6.05 5.83
N LEU A 164 4.64 -6.83 6.91
CA LEU A 164 3.43 -7.30 7.60
C LEU A 164 2.63 -6.14 8.22
N ASN A 165 3.32 -5.17 8.82
CA ASN A 165 2.69 -4.00 9.41
C ASN A 165 2.28 -2.94 8.39
N ASN A 166 2.71 -3.09 7.13
CA ASN A 166 2.52 -2.11 6.07
C ASN A 166 3.14 -0.75 6.43
N GLU A 167 4.21 -0.74 7.22
CA GLU A 167 4.96 0.47 7.58
C GLU A 167 5.64 1.09 6.34
N ASN A 168 5.98 0.24 5.37
CA ASN A 168 6.54 0.63 4.08
C ASN A 168 5.46 0.93 3.03
N SER A 169 4.21 1.23 3.42
CA SER A 169 3.32 1.91 2.48
C SER A 169 3.93 3.29 2.25
N SER A 170 4.84 3.39 1.28
CA SER A 170 5.26 4.66 0.74
C SER A 170 3.97 5.44 0.52
N GLN A 171 3.79 6.55 1.25
CA GLN A 171 2.79 7.53 0.88
C GLN A 171 3.09 7.84 -0.57
N HIS A 172 2.31 7.25 -1.49
CA HIS A 172 2.42 7.55 -2.89
C HIS A 172 1.93 8.99 -2.99
N TRP A 173 2.89 9.90 -2.92
CA TRP A 173 2.71 11.27 -3.33
C TRP A 173 2.56 11.21 -4.85
N GLU A 174 1.34 11.00 -5.31
CA GLU A 174 1.00 11.29 -6.69
C GLU A 174 1.04 12.82 -6.81
N PRO A 175 1.93 13.38 -7.64
CA PRO A 175 2.01 14.82 -7.77
C PRO A 175 0.70 15.34 -8.38
N ILE A 176 0.08 16.30 -7.70
CA ILE A 176 -1.22 16.84 -8.12
C ILE A 176 -1.00 17.68 -9.38
N THR A 177 -1.69 17.34 -10.46
CA THR A 177 -1.69 18.12 -11.70
C THR A 177 -2.96 18.96 -11.79
N ALA A 178 -2.83 20.25 -12.09
CA ALA A 178 -3.96 21.11 -12.47
C ALA A 178 -3.68 21.71 -13.85
N ASN A 179 -4.66 21.60 -14.76
CA ASN A 179 -4.56 22.11 -16.14
C ASN A 179 -3.28 21.67 -16.87
N GLY A 180 -2.87 20.42 -16.70
CA GLY A 180 -1.68 19.85 -17.35
C GLY A 180 -0.33 20.29 -16.75
N LYS A 181 -0.32 21.08 -15.67
CA LYS A 181 0.91 21.48 -14.96
C LYS A 181 1.02 20.76 -13.61
N LEU A 182 2.22 20.28 -13.30
CA LEU A 182 2.58 19.72 -12.00
C LEU A 182 2.55 20.86 -10.96
N LEU A 183 1.78 20.70 -9.89
CA LEU A 183 1.77 21.66 -8.79
C LEU A 183 2.91 21.37 -7.81
N THR A 184 3.37 22.43 -7.15
CA THR A 184 4.38 22.39 -6.09
C THR A 184 3.66 22.60 -4.75
N ARG A 185 4.22 22.13 -3.63
CA ARG A 185 3.59 22.16 -2.29
C ARG A 185 2.84 23.46 -1.90
N LEU A 186 3.34 24.65 -2.28
CA LEU A 186 2.68 25.93 -1.99
C LEU A 186 1.49 26.22 -2.94
N THR A 187 1.60 25.84 -4.20
CA THR A 187 0.56 26.05 -5.22
C THR A 187 -0.54 25.00 -5.16
N GLU A 188 -0.27 23.84 -4.57
CA GLU A 188 -1.26 22.80 -4.29
C GLU A 188 -2.37 23.27 -3.35
N ALA A 189 -2.00 23.88 -2.22
CA ALA A 189 -2.98 24.34 -1.23
C ALA A 189 -3.91 25.42 -1.80
N THR A 190 -3.36 26.32 -2.62
CA THR A 190 -4.14 27.39 -3.28
C THR A 190 -5.03 26.83 -4.39
N ALA A 191 -4.54 25.88 -5.19
CA ALA A 191 -5.34 25.20 -6.21
C ALA A 191 -6.48 24.37 -5.59
N LEU A 192 -6.22 23.68 -4.48
CA LEU A 192 -7.22 22.93 -3.72
C LEU A 192 -8.28 23.86 -3.15
N SER A 193 -7.88 24.98 -2.52
CA SER A 193 -8.80 26.00 -2.02
C SER A 193 -9.72 26.54 -3.12
N LYS A 194 -9.17 26.86 -4.31
CA LYS A 194 -9.95 27.31 -5.46
C LYS A 194 -10.92 26.25 -5.97
N ASN A 195 -10.48 25.00 -6.08
CA ASN A 195 -11.33 23.89 -6.53
C ASN A 195 -12.47 23.64 -5.52
N TYR A 196 -12.14 23.64 -4.23
CA TYR A 196 -13.14 23.52 -3.17
C TYR A 196 -14.14 24.68 -3.19
N ALA A 197 -13.68 25.93 -3.35
CA ALA A 197 -14.56 27.09 -3.48
C ALA A 197 -15.51 26.99 -4.69
N ALA A 198 -15.04 26.44 -5.81
CA ALA A 198 -15.86 26.23 -7.01
C ALA A 198 -16.92 25.15 -6.83
N ILE A 199 -16.61 24.07 -6.10
CA ILE A 199 -17.54 22.95 -5.85
C ILE A 199 -18.47 23.26 -4.67
N SER A 200 -17.99 24.00 -3.67
CA SER A 200 -18.73 24.27 -2.45
C SER A 200 -19.92 25.19 -2.75
N LYS A 201 -21.13 24.68 -2.60
CA LYS A 201 -22.38 25.46 -2.63
C LYS A 201 -22.72 26.09 -1.28
N LEU A 202 -21.73 26.20 -0.39
CA LEU A 202 -21.94 26.65 0.98
C LEU A 202 -21.95 28.18 1.01
N HIS A 203 -23.10 28.76 1.29
CA HIS A 203 -23.23 30.18 1.55
C HIS A 203 -22.81 30.48 2.99
N ILE A 204 -21.54 30.86 3.18
CA ILE A 204 -21.01 31.23 4.50
C ILE A 204 -21.57 32.61 4.88
N THR A 205 -22.47 32.66 5.86
CA THR A 205 -23.02 33.93 6.36
C THR A 205 -22.02 34.67 7.25
N ALA A 206 -22.27 35.96 7.51
CA ALA A 206 -21.41 36.78 8.36
C ALA A 206 -21.27 36.23 9.80
N LYS A 207 -22.27 35.49 10.31
CA LYS A 207 -22.19 34.80 11.61
C LYS A 207 -21.22 33.63 11.57
N ASP A 208 -21.27 32.81 10.52
CA ASP A 208 -20.37 31.67 10.32
C ASP A 208 -18.91 32.14 10.19
N ARG A 209 -18.67 33.26 9.50
CA ARG A 209 -17.33 33.86 9.41
C ARG A 209 -16.77 34.28 10.77
N LYS A 210 -17.60 34.82 11.66
CA LYS A 210 -17.20 35.18 13.03
C LYS A 210 -16.89 33.94 13.89
N LEU A 211 -17.49 32.79 13.60
CA LEU A 211 -17.17 31.53 14.29
C LEU A 211 -15.88 30.89 13.76
N ILE A 212 -15.61 31.00 12.46
CA ILE A 212 -14.43 30.36 11.81
C ILE A 212 -13.16 31.21 11.98
N PHE A 213 -13.28 32.54 11.88
CA PHE A 213 -12.16 33.49 11.91
C PHE A 213 -12.22 34.48 13.07
N GLY A 214 -13.20 34.33 13.96
CA GLY A 214 -13.21 35.10 15.19
C GLY A 214 -11.99 34.75 16.05
N PRO A 215 -11.54 35.68 16.91
CA PRO A 215 -10.59 35.31 17.95
C PRO A 215 -11.15 34.11 18.70
N ALA A 216 -10.33 33.07 18.88
CA ALA A 216 -10.69 31.95 19.74
C ALA A 216 -11.19 32.54 21.06
N PRO A 217 -12.33 32.09 21.62
CA PRO A 217 -12.74 32.54 22.92
C PRO A 217 -11.56 32.28 23.85
N SER A 218 -11.04 33.34 24.48
CA SER A 218 -10.06 33.19 25.54
C SER A 218 -10.62 32.14 26.51
N PRO A 219 -9.80 31.19 27.00
CA PRO A 219 -10.28 30.22 27.98
C PRO A 219 -10.93 31.01 29.10
N THR A 220 -12.26 30.94 29.17
CA THR A 220 -12.99 31.70 30.16
C THR A 220 -12.59 31.10 31.50
N GLU A 221 -12.11 31.92 32.43
CA GLU A 221 -11.62 31.50 33.76
C GLU A 221 -12.64 30.64 34.54
N GLN A 222 -13.90 30.63 34.10
CA GLN A 222 -14.98 29.74 34.54
C GLN A 222 -14.59 28.25 34.49
N GLY A 223 -13.87 27.80 33.45
CA GLY A 223 -13.42 26.40 33.36
C GLY A 223 -12.40 26.02 34.44
N SER A 224 -11.56 26.98 34.86
CA SER A 224 -10.60 26.80 35.94
C SER A 224 -11.21 26.98 37.33
N LEU A 225 -12.36 27.65 37.45
CA LEU A 225 -13.10 27.78 38.72
C LEU A 225 -13.89 26.51 39.04
N LEU A 226 -14.51 25.87 38.05
CA LEU A 226 -15.26 24.61 38.24
C LEU A 226 -14.42 23.47 38.83
N LEU A 227 -13.12 23.43 38.54
CA LEU A 227 -12.18 22.43 39.09
C LEU A 227 -11.54 22.83 40.42
N LYS A 228 -11.78 24.08 40.89
CA LYS A 228 -11.23 24.61 42.15
C LYS A 228 -12.30 24.79 43.24
N MET A 229 -13.58 24.62 42.91
CA MET A 229 -14.66 24.71 43.89
C MET A 229 -14.85 23.35 44.58
N ASP A 230 -15.02 23.39 45.89
CA ASP A 230 -15.39 22.21 46.67
C ASP A 230 -16.81 21.77 46.30
N PHE A 231 -17.02 20.46 46.14
CA PHE A 231 -18.34 19.90 45.83
C PHE A 231 -19.31 20.14 46.99
N SER A 232 -20.51 20.62 46.67
CA SER A 232 -21.57 20.73 47.67
C SER A 232 -22.10 19.35 48.07
N TYR A 233 -22.51 19.20 49.33
CA TYR A 233 -23.08 17.94 49.85
C TYR A 233 -24.26 17.46 48.99
N ASP A 234 -25.10 18.38 48.51
CA ASP A 234 -26.27 18.06 47.69
C ASP A 234 -25.88 17.52 46.31
N GLU A 235 -24.80 18.02 45.72
CA GLU A 235 -24.26 17.52 44.44
C GLU A 235 -23.71 16.11 44.61
N LEU A 236 -23.05 15.84 45.74
CA LEU A 236 -22.56 14.51 46.08
C LEU A 236 -23.72 13.53 46.32
N LEU A 237 -24.81 13.98 46.94
CA LEU A 237 -26.01 13.17 47.15
C LEU A 237 -26.71 12.86 45.82
N LEU A 238 -26.77 13.83 44.90
CA LEU A 238 -27.32 13.60 43.55
C LEU A 238 -26.45 12.64 42.75
N ALA A 239 -25.12 12.78 42.82
CA ALA A 239 -24.18 11.90 42.14
C ALA A 239 -24.32 10.46 42.63
N THR A 240 -24.35 10.23 43.95
CA THR A 240 -24.53 8.90 44.54
C THR A 240 -25.87 8.27 44.18
N ASN A 241 -26.95 9.07 44.17
CA ASN A 241 -28.27 8.58 43.75
C ASN A 241 -28.36 8.28 42.25
N SER A 242 -27.54 8.93 41.42
CA SER A 242 -27.46 8.68 39.97
C SER A 242 -26.60 7.46 39.58
N MET A 243 -25.87 6.87 40.54
CA MET A 243 -25.04 5.70 40.30
C MET A 243 -25.91 4.47 40.02
N MET A 244 -25.61 3.78 38.91
CA MET A 244 -26.32 2.56 38.52
C MET A 244 -25.92 1.40 39.42
N LYS A 245 -26.86 0.93 40.25
CA LYS A 245 -26.67 -0.22 41.15
C LYS A 245 -26.42 -1.51 40.36
N GLY A 246 -25.53 -2.38 40.88
CA GLY A 246 -25.28 -3.72 40.33
C GLY A 246 -24.15 -3.81 39.28
N LYS A 247 -23.30 -2.79 39.17
CA LYS A 247 -22.04 -2.91 38.41
C LYS A 247 -21.01 -3.72 39.20
N SER A 248 -20.11 -4.40 38.49
CA SER A 248 -19.01 -5.14 39.09
C SER A 248 -18.07 -4.22 39.85
N THR A 249 -17.54 -4.70 40.98
CA THR A 249 -16.58 -3.96 41.82
C THR A 249 -15.32 -3.58 41.05
N GLY A 250 -14.75 -2.43 41.41
CA GLY A 250 -13.42 -2.03 40.99
C GLY A 250 -12.32 -2.90 41.62
N PRO A 251 -11.04 -2.64 41.27
CA PRO A 251 -9.89 -3.36 41.85
C PRO A 251 -9.70 -3.12 43.36
N ASP A 252 -10.38 -2.12 43.91
CA ASP A 252 -10.49 -1.79 45.33
C ASP A 252 -11.60 -2.58 46.06
N GLY A 253 -12.43 -3.33 45.34
CA GLY A 253 -13.47 -4.20 45.91
C GLY A 253 -14.71 -3.46 46.42
N VAL A 254 -14.83 -2.16 46.17
CA VAL A 254 -16.00 -1.37 46.59
C VAL A 254 -17.08 -1.42 45.50
N LEU A 255 -18.33 -1.62 45.92
CA LEU A 255 -19.49 -1.57 45.04
C LEU A 255 -19.97 -0.12 44.87
N PRO A 256 -20.38 0.29 43.66
CA PRO A 256 -21.07 1.55 43.43
C PRO A 256 -22.52 1.52 43.93
#